data_AF-A0A8S9ZRZ5-F1
#
_entry.id   AF-A0A8S9ZRZ5-F1
#
_cell.length_a   1.000
_cell.length_b   1.000
_cell.length_c   1.000
_cell.angle_alpha   90.00
_cell.angle_beta   90.00
_cell.angle_gamma   90.00
#
_symmetry.space_group_name_H-M   'P 1'
#
loop_
_entity.id
_entity.type
_entity.pdbx_description
1 polymer ?
#
loop_
_entity_poly.entity_id
_entity_poly.type
_entity_poly.pdbx_seq_one_letter_code
_entity_poly.pdbx_strand_id
1 'polypeptide(L)' 'ILEFGFQLPTPIQAACIPVALAGRDLCACSATGTGKTAAFMLPIFERLLYKFI' A
#
# COMPACT_ATOMS: atom_id res chain seq x y z
N ILE A 1 -8.33 -7.28 6.34
CA ILE A 1 -7.67 -6.00 6.74
C ILE A 1 -8.49 -5.26 7.78
N LEU A 2 -9.77 -4.98 7.52
CA LEU A 2 -10.67 -4.32 8.49
C LEU A 2 -10.74 -5.05 9.84
N GLU A 3 -10.74 -6.38 9.82
CA GLU A 3 -10.73 -7.25 11.01
C GLU A 3 -9.44 -7.15 11.85
N PHE A 4 -8.35 -6.66 11.26
CA PHE A 4 -7.07 -6.42 11.95
C PHE A 4 -6.96 -4.97 12.46
N GLY A 5 -8.05 -4.23 12.50
CA GLY A 5 -8.10 -2.84 12.99
C GLY A 5 -7.69 -1.78 11.96
N PHE A 6 -7.48 -2.16 10.68
CA PHE A 6 -7.21 -1.20 9.62
C PHE A 6 -8.53 -0.64 9.08
N GLN A 7 -8.99 0.50 9.59
CA GLN A 7 -10.29 1.08 9.16
C GLN A 7 -10.16 2.06 8.00
N LEU A 8 -9.23 3.01 8.11
CA LEU A 8 -8.97 4.02 7.08
C LEU A 8 -7.50 3.97 6.69
N PRO A 9 -7.16 4.10 5.40
CA PRO A 9 -5.78 4.19 4.98
C PRO A 9 -5.13 5.42 5.61
N THR A 10 -3.92 5.26 6.12
CA THR A 10 -3.13 6.42 6.58
C THR A 10 -2.81 7.35 5.39
N PRO A 11 -2.46 8.62 5.62
CA PRO A 11 -2.16 9.55 4.51
C PRO A 11 -1.11 9.01 3.52
N ILE A 12 -0.08 8.31 4.01
CA ILE A 12 0.93 7.69 3.14
C ILE A 12 0.39 6.49 2.36
N GLN A 13 -0.50 5.68 2.97
CA GLN A 13 -1.15 4.58 2.27
C GLN A 13 -2.10 5.09 1.17
N ALA A 14 -2.92 6.10 1.48
CA ALA A 14 -3.83 6.72 0.51
C ALA A 14 -3.08 7.34 -0.68
N ALA A 15 -1.89 7.89 -0.46
CA ALA A 15 -1.04 8.44 -1.52
C ALA A 15 -0.33 7.35 -2.35
N CYS A 16 0.21 6.30 -1.71
CA CYS A 16 1.08 5.33 -2.38
C CYS A 16 0.31 4.18 -3.05
N ILE A 17 -0.73 3.65 -2.40
CA ILE A 17 -1.46 2.46 -2.89
C ILE A 17 -1.98 2.64 -4.32
N PRO A 18 -2.71 3.72 -4.69
CA PRO A 18 -3.22 3.85 -6.05
C PRO A 18 -2.12 3.98 -7.10
N VAL A 19 -1.00 4.63 -6.77
CA VAL A 19 0.15 4.77 -7.68
C VAL A 19 0.83 3.42 -7.90
N ALA A 20 1.03 2.62 -6.85
CA ALA A 20 1.61 1.29 -6.95
C ALA A 20 0.70 0.31 -7.70
N LEU A 21 -0.62 0.36 -7.46
CA LEU A 21 -1.61 -0.49 -8.15
C LEU A 21 -1.69 -0.19 -9.66
N ALA A 22 -1.38 1.05 -10.06
CA ALA A 22 -1.22 1.44 -11.46
C ALA A 22 0.07 0.88 -12.11
N GLY A 23 0.90 0.16 -11.35
CA GLY A 23 2.15 -0.44 -11.83
C GLY A 23 3.25 0.60 -12.09
N ARG A 24 3.19 1.76 -11.43
CA ARG A 24 4.21 2.80 -11.54
C ARG A 24 5.22 2.69 -10.40
N ASP A 25 6.46 3.04 -10.69
CA ASP A 25 7.49 3.22 -9.68
C ASP A 25 7.17 4.44 -8.82
N LEU A 26 7.46 4.33 -7.52
CA LEU A 26 7.24 5.41 -6.56
C LEU A 26 8.29 5.40 -5.46
N CYS A 27 8.61 6.58 -4.94
CA CYS A 27 9.40 6.77 -3.73
C CYS A 27 8.53 7.44 -2.68
N ALA A 28 8.50 6.89 -1.46
CA ALA A 28 7.63 7.34 -0.38
C ALA A 28 8.44 7.72 0.86
N CYS A 29 8.32 8.97 1.31
CA CYS A 29 8.96 9.48 2.52
C CYS A 29 7.91 9.87 3.55
N SER A 30 7.99 9.32 4.76
CA SER A 30 7.17 9.71 5.91
C SER A 30 7.81 9.23 7.21
N ALA A 31 7.38 9.78 8.36
CA ALA A 31 7.87 9.39 9.68
C ALA A 31 7.73 7.89 9.97
N THR A 32 8.49 7.35 10.92
CA THR A 32 8.33 5.95 11.37
C THR A 32 6.95 5.74 12.00
N GLY A 33 6.40 4.53 11.91
CA GLY A 33 5.06 4.21 12.46
C GLY A 33 3.85 4.70 11.63
N THR A 34 4.06 5.34 10.47
CA THR A 34 2.96 5.87 9.62
C THR A 34 2.29 4.84 8.70
N GLY A 35 2.72 3.58 8.73
CA GLY A 35 2.12 2.51 7.93
C GLY A 35 2.70 2.35 6.51
N LYS A 36 3.92 2.83 6.24
CA LYS A 36 4.65 2.60 4.96
C LYS A 36 4.71 1.13 4.55
N THR A 37 4.93 0.22 5.49
CA THR A 37 5.02 -1.22 5.21
C THR A 37 3.75 -1.73 4.51
N ALA A 38 2.57 -1.41 5.04
CA ALA A 38 1.32 -1.77 4.40
C ALA A 38 1.10 -1.02 3.07
N ALA A 39 1.57 0.23 2.96
CA ALA A 39 1.48 1.02 1.73
C ALA A 39 2.21 0.37 0.54
N PHE A 40 3.32 -0.35 0.78
CA PHE A 40 4.04 -1.13 -0.24
C PHE A 40 3.56 -2.58 -0.36
N MET A 41 3.24 -3.24 0.75
CA MET A 41 2.87 -4.66 0.75
C MET A 41 1.50 -4.94 0.12
N LEU A 42 0.48 -4.10 0.39
CA LEU A 42 -0.86 -4.29 -0.17
C LEU A 42 -0.85 -4.35 -1.72
N PRO A 43 -0.24 -3.40 -2.45
CA PRO A 43 -0.18 -3.48 -3.91
C PRO A 43 0.70 -4.64 -4.43
N ILE A 44 1.72 -5.06 -3.68
CA ILE A 44 2.52 -6.26 -4.02
C ILE A 44 1.65 -7.52 -3.92
N PHE A 45 0.93 -7.70 -2.81
CA PHE A 45 0.03 -8.84 -2.63
C PHE A 45 -1.08 -8.84 -3.67
N GLU A 46 -1.69 -7.69 -3.95
CA GLU A 46 -2.69 -7.56 -5.01
C GLU A 46 -2.15 -8.10 -6.34
N ARG A 47 -0.91 -7.74 -6.69
CA ARG A 47 -0.28 -8.20 -7.93
C ARG A 47 0.01 -9.69 -7.89
N LEU A 48 0.60 -10.21 -6.81
CA LEU A 48 0.93 -11.63 -6.69
C LEU A 48 -0.30 -12.55 -6.65
N LEU A 49 -1.40 -12.09 -6.06
CA LEU A 49 -2.61 -12.89 -5.87
C LEU A 49 -3.56 -12.80 -7.08
N TYR A 50 -3.68 -11.62 -7.69
CA TYR A 50 -4.73 -11.35 -8.68
C TYR A 50 -4.20 -10.93 -10.05
N LYS A 51 -2.91 -10.62 -10.19
CA LYS A 51 -2.26 -10.33 -11.49
C LYS A 51 -1.06 -11.23 -11.69
N PHE A 52 -1.32 -12.49 -11.99
CA PHE A 52 -0.32 -13.34 -12.64
C PHE A 52 0.09 -12.66 -13.96
N ILE A 53 1.40 -12.54 -14.16
CA ILE A 53 2.00 -12.25 -15.47
C ILE A 53 1.47 -13.26 -16.50
#